data_AF-A0A6P2AT38-F1
#
_entry.id   AF-A0A6P2AT38-F1
#
_cell.length_a   1.000
_cell.length_b   1.000
_cell.length_c   1.000
_cell.angle_alpha   90.00
_cell.angle_beta   90.00
_cell.angle_gamma   90.00
#
_symmetry.space_group_name_H-M   'P 1'
#
loop_
_entity.id
_entity.type
_entity.pdbx_description
1 polymer ?
#
loop_
_entity_poly.entity_id
_entity_poly.type
_entity_poly.pdbx_seq_one_letter_code
_entity_poly.pdbx_strand_id
1 'polypeptide(L)'
;MNRTNDMHVTNGMHQETHTSSAAISRHRTLEPHQFFWAVLDPRQAGIARHPSEQQLGYLLERFVPRPIEEIQAAYQPLSNGLWLACGLLRERLDEQLFGNELTLTPSALPEFLQSRGDIRGDSRSDTQGDTTASPRDEPDIPDSVVQRLNLLTGDYEPPRIRRSRHRRTFALAATLAAISASATIVLFQNAAALEDQAHRYRSAQQAEVESVLGPSQSGQPPQLRLLAELRQLERTRRPDRDVLQQVDVTDHLVLLLSQWPVKSTPTGGQDDQDSLLFVKTEGVSVTPEVMTINAHLPSASDAERLSAHLRPIREWNLAQPTVTIAREEIRATLRLTHAPADAASDNETDEETDEKTPEEAS
;
A
#
# COMPACT_ATOMS: atom_id res chain seq x y z
N MET A 1 -13.67 32.95 -73.14
CA MET A 1 -12.36 32.62 -73.73
C MET A 1 -11.65 31.72 -72.73
N ASN A 2 -11.24 30.48 -72.97
CA ASN A 2 -11.13 29.68 -74.19
C ASN A 2 -11.05 28.19 -73.78
N ARG A 3 -11.73 27.36 -74.56
CA ARG A 3 -11.40 25.97 -75.01
C ARG A 3 -11.07 24.90 -73.95
N THR A 4 -11.94 23.91 -73.71
CA THR A 4 -12.23 22.68 -74.50
C THR A 4 -11.00 21.83 -74.85
N ASN A 5 -10.92 20.67 -74.21
CA ASN A 5 -10.39 19.36 -74.64
C ASN A 5 -10.54 18.47 -73.39
N ASP A 6 -11.55 17.61 -73.21
CA ASP A 6 -12.07 16.55 -74.08
C ASP A 6 -10.98 15.72 -74.74
N MET A 7 -10.45 14.77 -73.96
CA MET A 7 -9.84 13.56 -74.47
C MET A 7 -10.31 12.38 -73.63
N HIS A 8 -11.36 11.75 -74.12
CA HIS A 8 -11.79 10.41 -73.76
C HIS A 8 -10.64 9.42 -73.98
N VAL A 9 -10.08 8.90 -72.90
CA VAL A 9 -9.30 7.65 -72.91
C VAL A 9 -10.14 6.61 -72.19
N THR A 10 -10.90 5.85 -72.96
CA THR A 10 -11.52 4.59 -72.53
C THR A 10 -10.42 3.56 -72.35
N ASN A 11 -9.74 3.58 -71.20
CA ASN A 11 -8.94 2.44 -70.78
C ASN A 11 -9.91 1.32 -70.39
N GLY A 12 -9.98 0.30 -71.25
CA GLY A 12 -10.62 -0.98 -70.99
C GLY A 12 -9.97 -1.63 -69.78
N MET A 13 -10.50 -1.29 -68.61
CA MET A 13 -10.18 -1.89 -67.34
C MET A 13 -10.86 -3.26 -67.34
N HIS A 14 -10.21 -4.24 -67.97
CA HIS A 14 -10.41 -5.64 -67.62
C HIS A 14 -10.00 -5.78 -66.16
N GLN A 15 -10.95 -5.51 -65.28
CA GLN A 15 -10.95 -6.12 -63.95
C GLN A 15 -11.06 -7.61 -64.20
N GLU A 16 -9.91 -8.25 -64.41
CA GLU A 16 -9.69 -9.58 -63.87
C GLU A 16 -10.02 -9.44 -62.39
N THR A 17 -11.28 -9.73 -62.09
CA THR A 17 -11.69 -10.16 -60.77
C THR A 17 -10.89 -11.43 -60.55
N HIS A 18 -9.65 -11.27 -60.09
CA HIS A 18 -9.04 -12.20 -59.18
C HIS A 18 -10.05 -12.27 -58.03
N THR A 19 -11.05 -13.15 -58.20
CA THR A 19 -11.78 -13.76 -57.13
C THR A 19 -10.69 -14.27 -56.23
N SER A 20 -10.38 -13.44 -55.24
CA SER A 20 -9.57 -13.72 -54.08
C SER A 20 -9.95 -15.13 -53.72
N SER A 21 -9.07 -16.05 -54.10
CA SER A 21 -9.20 -17.47 -53.80
C SER A 21 -9.11 -17.47 -52.30
N ALA A 22 -10.27 -17.32 -51.66
CA ALA A 22 -10.45 -17.33 -50.24
C ALA A 22 -9.70 -18.58 -49.83
N ALA A 23 -8.55 -18.38 -49.20
CA ALA A 23 -7.65 -19.46 -48.87
C ALA A 23 -8.48 -20.40 -48.00
N ILE A 24 -9.05 -21.43 -48.62
CA ILE A 24 -9.92 -22.40 -47.98
C ILE A 24 -9.04 -22.93 -46.87
N SER A 25 -9.37 -22.53 -45.66
CA SER A 25 -8.66 -22.95 -44.47
C SER A 25 -8.83 -24.45 -44.42
N ARG A 26 -7.78 -25.18 -44.82
CA ARG A 26 -7.86 -26.63 -44.93
C ARG A 26 -7.74 -27.17 -43.52
N HIS A 27 -8.90 -27.35 -42.89
CA HIS A 27 -9.05 -28.15 -41.69
C HIS A 27 -8.92 -29.60 -42.12
N ARG A 28 -7.86 -30.28 -41.69
CA ARG A 28 -7.66 -31.69 -42.01
C ARG A 28 -8.19 -32.53 -40.86
N THR A 29 -9.05 -33.48 -41.21
CA THR A 29 -9.57 -34.47 -40.28
C THR A 29 -8.89 -35.80 -40.53
N LEU A 30 -8.49 -36.51 -39.48
CA LEU A 30 -8.04 -37.90 -39.58
C LEU A 30 -8.99 -38.84 -38.86
N GLU A 31 -8.95 -40.10 -39.25
CA GLU A 31 -9.78 -41.13 -38.66
C GLU A 31 -9.42 -41.39 -37.18
N PRO A 32 -10.40 -41.67 -36.30
CA PRO A 32 -10.16 -41.72 -34.85
C PRO A 32 -9.18 -42.82 -34.42
N HIS A 33 -9.11 -43.92 -35.17
CA HIS A 33 -8.23 -45.07 -34.90
C HIS A 33 -6.75 -44.78 -35.13
N GLN A 34 -6.41 -43.64 -35.74
CA GLN A 34 -5.01 -43.25 -35.96
C GLN A 34 -4.39 -42.59 -34.72
N PHE A 35 -5.22 -42.20 -33.75
CA PHE A 35 -4.81 -41.50 -32.55
C PHE A 35 -4.76 -42.41 -31.33
N PHE A 36 -3.91 -42.06 -30.37
CA PHE A 36 -3.96 -42.58 -29.01
C PHE A 36 -4.90 -41.71 -28.18
N TRP A 37 -5.80 -42.36 -27.45
CA TRP A 37 -6.84 -41.68 -26.68
C TRP A 37 -6.77 -42.09 -25.21
N ALA A 38 -6.84 -41.11 -24.32
CA ALA A 38 -6.93 -41.37 -22.88
C ALA A 38 -7.77 -40.31 -22.18
N VAL A 39 -8.45 -40.71 -21.11
CA VAL A 39 -9.08 -39.77 -20.16
C VAL A 39 -8.20 -39.72 -18.91
N LEU A 40 -7.61 -38.57 -18.67
CA LEU A 40 -6.65 -38.33 -17.61
C LEU A 40 -7.33 -37.70 -16.40
N ASP A 41 -7.03 -38.22 -15.22
CA ASP A 41 -7.46 -37.64 -13.94
C ASP A 41 -6.24 -37.06 -13.19
N PRO A 42 -5.96 -35.75 -13.31
CA PRO A 42 -4.83 -35.14 -12.64
C PRO A 42 -4.91 -35.22 -11.11
N ARG A 43 -6.12 -35.40 -10.55
CA ARG A 43 -6.32 -35.44 -9.08
C ARG A 43 -5.77 -36.72 -8.48
N GLN A 44 -5.85 -37.84 -9.19
CA GLN A 44 -5.27 -39.11 -8.75
C GLN A 44 -3.75 -39.05 -8.62
N ALA A 45 -3.11 -38.15 -9.37
CA ALA A 45 -1.67 -37.91 -9.32
C ALA A 45 -1.27 -36.75 -8.38
N GLY A 46 -2.23 -36.18 -7.63
CA GLY A 46 -1.96 -35.03 -6.75
C GLY A 46 -1.61 -33.73 -7.49
N ILE A 47 -1.97 -33.62 -8.77
CA ILE A 47 -1.67 -32.45 -9.60
C ILE A 47 -2.74 -31.37 -9.41
N ALA A 48 -2.33 -30.10 -9.51
CA ALA A 48 -3.23 -28.95 -9.41
C ALA A 48 -4.38 -28.99 -10.43
N ARG A 49 -5.44 -28.20 -10.18
CA ARG A 49 -6.64 -28.12 -11.04
C ARG A 49 -6.35 -27.72 -12.50
N HIS A 50 -5.24 -27.01 -12.73
CA HIS A 50 -4.78 -26.61 -14.05
C HIS A 50 -3.39 -27.20 -14.31
N PRO A 51 -3.32 -28.50 -14.68
CA PRO A 51 -2.06 -29.15 -14.97
C PRO A 51 -1.39 -28.50 -16.19
N SER A 52 -0.05 -28.43 -16.19
CA SER A 52 0.70 -28.06 -17.39
C SER A 52 0.62 -29.16 -18.45
N GLU A 53 0.83 -28.83 -19.72
CA GLU A 53 0.87 -29.83 -20.80
C GLU A 53 1.92 -30.92 -20.55
N GLN A 54 3.06 -30.56 -19.96
CA GLN A 54 4.11 -31.51 -19.57
C GLN A 54 3.62 -32.50 -18.49
N GLN A 55 2.89 -32.00 -17.48
CA GLN A 55 2.27 -32.84 -16.44
C GLN A 55 1.25 -33.82 -17.03
N LEU A 56 0.43 -33.35 -17.97
CA LEU A 56 -0.52 -34.19 -18.70
C LEU A 56 0.19 -35.23 -19.58
N GLY A 57 1.33 -34.87 -20.18
CA GLY A 57 2.18 -35.78 -20.95
C GLY A 57 2.67 -36.98 -20.12
N TYR A 58 3.16 -36.73 -18.89
CA TYR A 58 3.57 -37.81 -17.99
C TYR A 58 2.42 -38.73 -17.58
N LEU A 59 1.19 -38.21 -17.48
CA LEU A 59 0.01 -39.04 -17.22
C LEU A 59 -0.37 -39.88 -18.45
N LEU A 60 -0.27 -39.28 -19.64
CA LEU A 60 -0.56 -39.94 -20.91
C LEU A 60 0.41 -41.09 -21.21
N GLU A 61 1.68 -40.94 -20.81
CA GLU A 61 2.76 -41.91 -21.04
C GLU A 61 2.38 -43.36 -20.67
N ARG A 62 1.53 -43.54 -19.64
CA ARG A 62 1.07 -44.85 -19.16
C ARG A 62 0.11 -45.56 -20.12
N PHE A 63 -0.51 -44.82 -21.05
CA PHE A 63 -1.55 -45.30 -21.95
C PHE A 63 -1.07 -45.47 -23.38
N VAL A 64 0.18 -45.10 -23.67
CA VAL A 64 0.74 -45.08 -25.02
C VAL A 64 1.86 -46.11 -25.16
N PRO A 65 1.99 -46.76 -26.34
CA PRO A 65 3.00 -47.79 -26.56
C PRO A 65 4.40 -47.24 -26.89
N ARG A 66 4.55 -45.93 -27.03
CA ARG A 66 5.79 -45.23 -27.38
C ARG A 66 6.11 -44.16 -26.34
N PRO A 67 7.38 -43.75 -26.19
CA PRO A 67 7.76 -42.64 -25.34
C PRO A 67 6.94 -41.38 -25.67
N ILE A 68 6.62 -40.58 -24.65
CA ILE A 68 5.79 -39.38 -24.82
C ILE A 68 6.48 -38.34 -25.74
N GLU A 69 7.80 -38.34 -25.80
CA GLU A 69 8.61 -37.48 -26.69
C GLU A 69 8.39 -37.80 -28.18
N GLU A 70 7.94 -39.01 -28.52
CA GLU A 70 7.60 -39.42 -29.89
C GLU A 70 6.14 -39.13 -30.26
N ILE A 71 5.35 -38.60 -29.32
CA ILE A 71 3.92 -38.36 -29.48
C ILE A 71 3.64 -36.86 -29.39
N GLN A 72 2.93 -36.35 -30.39
CA GLN A 72 2.33 -35.03 -30.32
C GLN A 72 0.91 -35.19 -29.75
N ALA A 73 0.64 -34.53 -28.63
CA ALA A 73 -0.65 -34.65 -27.95
C ALA A 73 -1.36 -33.31 -27.79
N ALA A 74 -2.67 -33.34 -27.98
CA ALA A 74 -3.59 -32.25 -27.66
C ALA A 74 -4.43 -32.65 -26.44
N TYR A 75 -4.67 -31.68 -25.57
CA TYR A 75 -5.42 -31.89 -24.33
C TYR A 75 -6.61 -30.95 -24.26
N GLN A 76 -7.77 -31.48 -23.89
CA GLN A 76 -9.00 -30.70 -23.74
C GLN A 76 -9.61 -30.96 -22.35
N PRO A 77 -9.80 -29.91 -21.51
CA PRO A 77 -10.45 -30.08 -20.23
C PRO A 77 -11.92 -30.44 -20.39
N LEU A 78 -12.40 -31.32 -19.52
CA LEU A 78 -13.79 -31.74 -19.38
C LEU A 78 -14.44 -31.04 -18.17
N SER A 79 -15.77 -30.96 -18.16
CA SER A 79 -16.55 -30.23 -17.14
C SER A 79 -16.37 -30.76 -15.72
N ASN A 80 -16.09 -32.06 -15.56
CA ASN A 80 -15.88 -32.72 -14.27
C ASN A 80 -14.43 -32.58 -13.73
N GLY A 81 -13.56 -31.87 -14.47
CA GLY A 81 -12.15 -31.70 -14.13
C GLY A 81 -11.25 -32.86 -14.56
N LEU A 82 -11.77 -33.82 -15.33
CA LEU A 82 -10.95 -34.74 -16.12
C LEU A 82 -10.42 -34.04 -17.37
N TRP A 83 -9.45 -34.67 -18.02
CA TRP A 83 -8.85 -34.17 -19.25
C TRP A 83 -8.90 -35.24 -20.33
N LEU A 84 -9.38 -34.87 -21.52
CA LEU A 84 -9.29 -35.72 -22.69
C LEU A 84 -7.95 -35.49 -23.38
N ALA A 85 -7.16 -36.55 -23.54
CA ALA A 85 -5.92 -36.54 -24.28
C ALA A 85 -6.09 -37.25 -25.62
N CYS A 86 -5.60 -36.62 -26.69
CA CYS A 86 -5.53 -37.17 -28.03
C CYS A 86 -4.10 -37.02 -28.55
N GLY A 87 -3.43 -38.14 -28.82
CA GLY A 87 -2.05 -38.19 -29.27
C GLY A 87 -1.89 -38.78 -30.67
N LEU A 88 -0.92 -38.29 -31.45
CA LEU A 88 -0.49 -38.87 -32.72
C LEU A 88 1.02 -39.03 -32.72
N LEU A 89 1.55 -40.08 -33.35
CA LEU A 89 3.00 -40.20 -33.54
C LEU A 89 3.54 -39.03 -34.35
N ARG A 90 4.64 -38.45 -33.86
CA ARG A 90 5.35 -37.33 -34.50
C ARG A 90 5.79 -37.66 -35.92
N GLU A 91 6.32 -38.86 -36.13
CA GLU A 91 6.71 -39.37 -37.46
C GLU A 91 5.53 -39.34 -38.46
N ARG A 92 4.35 -39.81 -38.04
CA ARG A 92 3.14 -39.77 -38.88
C ARG A 92 2.66 -38.35 -39.11
N LEU A 93 2.80 -37.49 -38.12
CA LEU A 93 2.44 -36.09 -38.25
C LEU A 93 3.34 -35.43 -39.32
N ASP A 94 4.65 -35.68 -39.30
CA ASP A 94 5.59 -35.19 -40.30
C ASP A 94 5.29 -35.72 -41.71
N GLU A 95 4.94 -37.01 -41.84
CA GLU A 95 4.49 -37.62 -43.11
C GLU A 95 3.15 -37.10 -43.62
N GLN A 96 2.32 -36.52 -42.76
CA GLN A 96 1.01 -36.02 -43.16
C GLN A 96 1.00 -34.49 -43.32
N LEU A 97 1.95 -33.77 -42.73
CA LEU A 97 2.09 -32.32 -42.79
C LEU A 97 2.77 -31.84 -44.08
N PHE A 98 2.13 -32.05 -45.22
CA PHE A 98 2.62 -31.59 -46.52
C PHE A 98 1.90 -30.34 -47.08
N GLY A 99 1.12 -29.62 -46.26
CA GLY A 99 0.30 -28.48 -46.74
C GLY A 99 0.29 -27.23 -45.86
N ASN A 100 -0.68 -26.35 -46.17
CA ASN A 100 -0.97 -25.12 -45.42
C ASN A 100 -2.15 -25.35 -44.44
N GLU A 101 -2.29 -26.55 -43.89
CA GLU A 101 -3.36 -26.85 -42.93
C GLU A 101 -3.22 -25.98 -41.69
N LEU A 102 -4.35 -25.47 -41.20
CA LEU A 102 -4.38 -24.66 -39.97
C LEU A 102 -4.68 -25.50 -38.74
N THR A 103 -5.43 -26.58 -38.91
CA THR A 103 -5.80 -27.49 -37.83
C THR A 103 -5.74 -28.93 -38.31
N LEU A 104 -5.33 -29.81 -37.40
CA LEU A 104 -5.44 -31.25 -37.54
C LEU A 104 -6.28 -31.75 -36.37
N THR A 105 -7.50 -32.18 -36.66
CA THR A 105 -8.45 -32.68 -35.66
C THR A 105 -8.87 -34.11 -35.99
N PRO A 106 -9.29 -34.90 -35.00
CA PRO A 106 -9.99 -36.15 -35.29
C PRO A 106 -11.31 -35.89 -36.01
N SER A 107 -11.77 -36.83 -36.84
CA SER A 107 -13.09 -36.74 -37.49
C SER A 107 -14.24 -37.01 -36.52
N ALA A 108 -14.02 -37.85 -35.50
CA ALA A 108 -15.00 -38.20 -34.47
C ALA A 108 -14.30 -38.67 -33.18
N LEU A 109 -15.06 -38.79 -32.08
CA LEU A 109 -14.60 -39.54 -30.90
C LEU A 109 -14.55 -41.04 -31.22
N PRO A 110 -13.62 -41.81 -30.64
CA PRO A 110 -13.68 -43.26 -30.71
C PRO A 110 -14.90 -43.81 -29.96
N GLU A 111 -15.47 -44.92 -30.44
CA GLU A 111 -16.72 -45.51 -29.93
C GLU A 111 -16.69 -45.75 -28.41
N PHE A 112 -15.57 -46.21 -27.86
CA PHE A 112 -15.45 -46.45 -26.41
C PHE A 112 -15.58 -45.18 -25.54
N LEU A 113 -15.36 -43.99 -26.12
CA LEU A 113 -15.63 -42.71 -25.43
C LEU A 113 -17.06 -42.23 -25.63
N GLN A 114 -17.73 -42.63 -26.72
CA GLN A 114 -19.14 -42.35 -26.97
C GLN A 114 -20.02 -43.23 -26.07
N SER A 115 -19.76 -44.55 -26.05
CA SER A 115 -20.56 -45.53 -25.29
C SER A 115 -20.50 -45.31 -23.78
N ARG A 116 -19.51 -44.57 -23.28
CA ARG A 116 -19.41 -44.24 -21.86
C ARG A 116 -20.51 -43.27 -21.40
N GLY A 117 -21.13 -42.53 -22.33
CA GLY A 117 -22.34 -41.75 -22.06
C GLY A 117 -23.63 -42.59 -22.07
N ASP A 118 -23.65 -43.68 -22.85
CA ASP A 118 -24.89 -44.44 -23.15
C ASP A 118 -25.18 -45.62 -22.20
N ILE A 119 -24.30 -45.95 -21.24
CA ILE A 119 -24.56 -47.01 -20.25
C ILE A 119 -25.71 -46.62 -19.27
N ARG A 120 -26.20 -45.37 -19.35
CA ARG A 120 -27.36 -44.87 -18.60
C ARG A 120 -28.61 -44.81 -19.49
N GLY A 121 -29.24 -45.96 -19.74
CA GLY A 121 -30.47 -45.96 -20.53
C GLY A 121 -31.45 -47.11 -20.35
N ASP A 122 -31.00 -48.31 -19.97
CA ASP A 122 -31.89 -49.48 -20.05
C ASP A 122 -32.01 -50.31 -18.75
N SER A 123 -31.73 -49.70 -17.59
CA SER A 123 -32.20 -50.24 -16.31
C SER A 123 -33.66 -49.87 -16.08
N ARG A 124 -34.49 -50.60 -16.83
CA ARG A 124 -35.91 -50.81 -16.56
C ARG A 124 -36.09 -51.17 -15.09
N SER A 125 -36.87 -50.33 -14.40
CA SER A 125 -37.91 -50.68 -13.42
C SER A 125 -37.63 -51.74 -12.34
N ASP A 126 -37.90 -51.30 -11.11
CA ASP A 126 -38.37 -52.10 -9.97
C ASP A 126 -37.31 -52.76 -9.10
N THR A 127 -36.54 -51.93 -8.40
CA THR A 127 -36.16 -52.28 -7.02
C THR A 127 -36.12 -51.02 -6.17
N GLN A 128 -37.28 -50.74 -5.58
CA GLN A 128 -37.46 -49.70 -4.57
C GLN A 128 -36.77 -50.15 -3.28
N GLY A 129 -35.53 -49.73 -3.10
CA GLY A 129 -34.70 -50.10 -1.95
C GLY A 129 -33.60 -49.09 -1.73
N ASP A 130 -33.97 -47.98 -1.09
CA ASP A 130 -33.14 -47.13 -0.22
C ASP A 130 -31.62 -47.36 -0.28
N THR A 131 -30.92 -46.60 -1.11
CA THR A 131 -29.48 -46.35 -0.94
C THR A 131 -29.16 -44.94 -1.46
N THR A 132 -28.94 -44.00 -0.55
CA THR A 132 -28.61 -42.58 -0.74
C THR A 132 -27.17 -42.34 -1.25
N ALA A 133 -26.67 -43.22 -2.12
CA ALA A 133 -25.43 -42.98 -2.84
C ALA A 133 -25.77 -42.18 -4.12
N SER A 134 -25.52 -40.87 -4.07
CA SER A 134 -25.70 -39.99 -5.23
C SER A 134 -25.12 -40.63 -6.50
N PRO A 135 -25.90 -40.71 -7.59
CA PRO A 135 -25.42 -41.23 -8.85
C PRO A 135 -24.14 -40.49 -9.23
N ARG A 136 -22.99 -41.19 -9.35
CA ARG A 136 -21.77 -40.57 -9.86
C ARG A 136 -22.09 -39.97 -11.23
N ASP A 137 -21.91 -38.67 -11.36
CA ASP A 137 -22.10 -37.94 -12.61
C ASP A 137 -21.05 -38.40 -13.62
N GLU A 138 -21.48 -39.25 -14.53
CA GLU A 138 -20.65 -39.68 -15.66
C GLU A 138 -20.56 -38.51 -16.66
N PRO A 139 -19.36 -38.14 -17.14
CA PRO A 139 -19.20 -36.97 -17.98
C PRO A 139 -19.79 -37.20 -19.36
N ASP A 140 -20.84 -36.45 -19.69
CA ASP A 140 -21.28 -36.27 -21.07
C ASP A 140 -20.21 -35.43 -21.81
N ILE A 141 -19.58 -36.02 -22.85
CA ILE A 141 -18.53 -35.38 -23.63
C ILE A 141 -19.18 -34.84 -24.91
N PRO A 142 -19.40 -33.52 -25.03
CA PRO A 142 -20.09 -32.99 -26.20
C PRO A 142 -19.20 -33.09 -27.44
N ASP A 143 -19.78 -33.38 -28.61
CA ASP A 143 -19.08 -33.50 -29.91
C ASP A 143 -18.19 -32.29 -30.25
N SER A 144 -18.55 -31.11 -29.74
CA SER A 144 -17.75 -29.89 -29.87
C SER A 144 -16.33 -29.98 -29.28
N VAL A 145 -16.09 -30.92 -28.36
CA VAL A 145 -14.77 -31.20 -27.77
C VAL A 145 -13.79 -31.70 -28.83
N VAL A 146 -14.25 -32.54 -29.78
CA VAL A 146 -13.42 -33.08 -30.87
C VAL A 146 -12.87 -31.97 -31.75
N GLN A 147 -13.72 -31.00 -32.08
CA GLN A 147 -13.36 -29.88 -32.95
C GLN A 147 -12.36 -28.92 -32.29
N ARG A 148 -12.25 -28.96 -30.95
CA ARG A 148 -11.28 -28.16 -30.19
C ARG A 148 -9.93 -28.85 -30.03
N LEU A 149 -9.86 -30.16 -30.23
CA LEU A 149 -8.61 -30.91 -30.21
C LEU A 149 -7.83 -30.63 -31.50
N ASN A 150 -6.94 -29.64 -31.44
CA ASN A 150 -5.99 -29.35 -32.51
C ASN A 150 -4.59 -29.87 -32.13
N LEU A 151 -4.06 -30.80 -32.92
CA LEU A 151 -2.72 -31.36 -32.73
C LEU A 151 -1.60 -30.45 -33.25
N LEU A 152 -1.93 -29.45 -34.07
CA LEU A 152 -0.98 -28.48 -34.62
C LEU A 152 -0.72 -27.33 -33.65
N THR A 153 -0.35 -27.68 -32.43
CA THR A 153 -0.02 -26.77 -31.32
C THR A 153 1.39 -27.03 -30.83
N GLY A 154 1.98 -26.07 -30.11
CA GLY A 154 3.33 -26.19 -29.56
C GLY A 154 4.40 -26.28 -30.64
N ASP A 155 5.22 -27.34 -30.61
CA ASP A 155 6.35 -27.53 -31.52
C ASP A 155 5.93 -27.76 -32.98
N TYR A 156 4.72 -28.28 -33.19
CA TYR A 156 4.14 -28.55 -34.52
C TYR A 156 3.23 -27.41 -35.01
N GLU A 157 3.28 -26.24 -34.37
CA GLU A 157 2.55 -25.07 -34.84
C GLU A 157 3.12 -24.61 -36.21
N PRO A 158 2.29 -24.51 -37.27
CA PRO A 158 2.75 -24.07 -38.59
C PRO A 158 3.45 -22.72 -38.50
N PRO A 159 4.55 -22.50 -39.25
CA PRO A 159 5.35 -21.27 -39.13
C PRO A 159 4.55 -20.01 -39.46
N ARG A 160 3.47 -20.13 -40.24
CA ARG A 160 2.54 -19.03 -40.53
C ARG A 160 1.74 -18.60 -39.29
N ILE A 161 1.23 -19.56 -38.51
CA ILE A 161 0.47 -19.27 -37.29
C ILE A 161 1.41 -18.69 -36.25
N ARG A 162 2.59 -19.31 -36.06
CA ARG A 162 3.63 -18.80 -35.16
C ARG A 162 4.05 -17.37 -35.50
N ARG A 163 4.34 -17.07 -36.77
CA ARG A 163 4.66 -15.70 -37.23
C ARG A 163 3.51 -14.73 -37.00
N SER A 164 2.27 -15.14 -37.23
CA SER A 164 1.09 -14.29 -37.01
C SER A 164 0.90 -13.96 -35.52
N ARG A 165 1.10 -14.95 -34.64
CA ARG A 165 1.03 -14.78 -33.18
C ARG A 165 2.13 -13.85 -32.70
N HIS A 166 3.38 -14.06 -33.12
CA HIS A 166 4.48 -13.15 -32.81
C HIS A 166 4.24 -11.73 -33.33
N ARG A 167 3.69 -11.57 -34.53
CA ARG A 167 3.32 -10.24 -35.06
C ARG A 167 2.24 -9.58 -34.22
N ARG A 168 1.23 -10.32 -33.76
CA ARG A 168 0.19 -9.78 -32.88
C ARG A 168 0.74 -9.39 -31.52
N THR A 169 1.55 -10.24 -30.88
CA THR A 169 2.15 -9.92 -29.58
C THR A 169 3.12 -8.75 -29.70
N PHE A 170 3.89 -8.69 -30.78
CA PHE A 170 4.79 -7.57 -31.04
C PHE A 170 4.03 -6.27 -31.33
N ALA A 171 2.95 -6.33 -32.12
CA ALA A 171 2.09 -5.17 -32.36
C ALA A 171 1.46 -4.66 -31.05
N LEU A 172 0.96 -5.55 -30.20
CA LEU A 172 0.44 -5.17 -28.88
C LEU A 172 1.52 -4.52 -28.01
N ALA A 173 2.71 -5.13 -27.93
CA ALA A 173 3.83 -4.55 -27.20
C ALA A 173 4.24 -3.16 -27.74
N ALA A 174 4.28 -3.00 -29.06
CA ALA A 174 4.57 -1.73 -29.71
C ALA A 174 3.49 -0.66 -29.42
N THR A 175 2.21 -1.04 -29.44
CA THR A 175 1.11 -0.11 -29.08
C THR A 175 1.19 0.32 -27.62
N LEU A 176 1.49 -0.59 -26.70
CA LEU A 176 1.67 -0.26 -25.29
C LEU A 176 2.88 0.66 -25.07
N ALA A 177 3.99 0.41 -25.77
CA ALA A 177 5.17 1.28 -25.72
C ALA A 177 4.85 2.68 -26.26
N ALA A 178 4.09 2.78 -27.36
CA ALA A 178 3.69 4.07 -27.94
C ALA A 178 2.74 4.85 -27.02
N ILE A 179 1.78 4.18 -26.37
CA ILE A 179 0.89 4.80 -25.38
C ILE A 179 1.70 5.32 -24.20
N SER A 180 2.63 4.51 -23.68
CA SER A 180 3.51 4.89 -22.57
C SER A 180 4.36 6.12 -22.92
N ALA A 181 5.01 6.12 -24.09
CA ALA A 181 5.80 7.25 -24.56
C ALA A 181 4.95 8.52 -24.78
N SER A 182 3.72 8.37 -25.25
CA SER A 182 2.81 9.51 -25.42
C SER A 182 2.40 10.09 -24.06
N ALA A 183 2.13 9.23 -23.08
CA ALA A 183 1.76 9.65 -21.74
C ALA A 183 2.91 10.40 -21.04
N THR A 184 4.16 9.95 -21.18
CA THR A 184 5.31 10.66 -20.61
C THR A 184 5.49 12.04 -21.23
N ILE A 185 5.36 12.17 -22.55
CA ILE A 185 5.43 13.48 -23.24
C ILE A 185 4.36 14.44 -22.69
N VAL A 186 3.12 13.98 -22.54
CA VAL A 186 2.03 14.81 -21.99
C VAL A 186 2.30 15.22 -20.54
N LEU A 187 2.82 14.31 -19.71
CA LEU A 187 3.19 14.62 -18.33
C LEU A 187 4.27 15.70 -18.24
N PHE A 188 5.31 15.62 -19.09
CA PHE A 188 6.36 16.65 -19.15
C PHE A 188 5.81 18.00 -19.61
N GLN A 189 4.94 18.02 -20.63
CA GLN A 189 4.32 19.26 -21.10
C GLN A 189 3.44 19.90 -20.01
N ASN A 190 2.66 19.08 -19.29
CA ASN A 190 1.85 19.56 -18.19
C ASN A 190 2.69 20.08 -17.03
N ALA A 191 3.80 19.42 -16.69
CA ALA A 191 4.71 19.89 -15.65
C ALA A 191 5.29 21.28 -15.99
N ALA A 192 5.79 21.45 -17.22
CA ALA A 192 6.30 22.74 -17.70
C ALA A 192 5.21 23.83 -17.69
N ALA A 193 3.99 23.51 -18.12
CA ALA A 193 2.86 24.45 -18.10
C ALA A 193 2.47 24.86 -16.67
N LEU A 194 2.54 23.95 -15.69
CA LEU A 194 2.28 24.24 -14.29
C LEU A 194 3.38 25.11 -13.66
N GLU A 195 4.65 24.87 -14.00
CA GLU A 195 5.76 25.72 -13.58
C GLU A 195 5.60 27.15 -14.12
N ASP A 196 5.30 27.30 -15.41
CA ASP A 196 5.03 28.60 -16.03
C ASP A 196 3.86 29.33 -15.36
N GLN A 197 2.77 28.61 -15.05
CA GLN A 197 1.65 29.17 -14.30
C GLN A 197 2.06 29.61 -12.89
N ALA A 198 2.82 28.79 -12.17
CA ALA A 198 3.32 29.13 -10.84
C ALA A 198 4.22 30.37 -10.87
N HIS A 199 5.08 30.49 -11.90
CA HIS A 199 5.89 31.69 -12.11
C HIS A 199 5.04 32.93 -12.38
N ARG A 200 3.99 32.82 -13.21
CA ARG A 200 3.04 33.93 -13.48
C ARG A 200 2.26 34.35 -12.23
N TYR A 201 1.82 33.39 -11.40
CA TYR A 201 1.14 33.72 -10.15
C TYR A 201 2.08 34.40 -9.15
N ARG A 202 3.32 33.91 -9.01
CA ARG A 202 4.32 34.55 -8.15
C ARG A 202 4.66 35.96 -8.63
N SER A 203 4.84 36.18 -9.93
CA SER A 203 5.14 37.50 -10.46
C SER A 203 3.95 38.46 -10.32
N ALA A 204 2.72 38.01 -10.56
CA ALA A 204 1.51 38.79 -10.32
C ALA A 204 1.35 39.16 -8.84
N GLN A 205 1.56 38.20 -7.93
CA GLN A 205 1.53 38.44 -6.49
C GLN A 205 2.62 39.43 -6.05
N GLN A 206 3.84 39.31 -6.60
CA GLN A 206 4.92 40.25 -6.33
C GLN A 206 4.57 41.66 -6.79
N ALA A 207 4.01 41.81 -7.99
CA ALA A 207 3.58 43.10 -8.52
C ALA A 207 2.47 43.74 -7.65
N GLU A 208 1.51 42.93 -7.18
CA GLU A 208 0.45 43.42 -6.29
C GLU A 208 1.01 43.84 -4.92
N VAL A 209 1.89 43.04 -4.31
CA VAL A 209 2.52 43.40 -3.03
C VAL A 209 3.40 44.65 -3.16
N GLU A 210 4.14 44.78 -4.26
CA GLU A 210 4.94 45.97 -4.55
C GLU A 210 4.04 47.21 -4.75
N SER A 211 2.87 47.05 -5.36
CA SER A 211 1.89 48.14 -5.51
C SER A 211 1.34 48.65 -4.16
N VAL A 212 1.19 47.77 -3.17
CA VAL A 212 0.66 48.12 -1.83
C VAL A 212 1.75 48.64 -0.88
N LEU A 213 2.92 48.01 -0.86
CA LEU A 213 3.99 48.33 0.09
C LEU A 213 5.04 49.31 -0.45
N GLY A 214 4.99 49.64 -1.73
CA GLY A 214 6.00 50.43 -2.44
C GLY A 214 7.32 49.68 -2.66
N PRO A 215 8.25 50.27 -3.44
CA PRO A 215 9.51 49.63 -3.82
C PRO A 215 10.33 49.21 -2.60
N SER A 216 10.89 47.99 -2.64
CA SER A 216 11.65 47.42 -1.52
C SER A 216 13.00 48.11 -1.35
N GLN A 217 13.31 48.59 -0.13
CA GLN A 217 14.62 49.13 0.22
C GLN A 217 15.56 48.10 0.89
N SER A 218 15.03 46.98 1.40
CA SER A 218 15.75 46.13 2.36
C SER A 218 16.23 44.78 1.82
N GLY A 219 16.09 44.50 0.52
CA GLY A 219 16.46 43.20 -0.08
C GLY A 219 15.67 42.00 0.49
N GLN A 220 14.71 42.23 1.38
CA GLN A 220 13.87 41.20 1.96
C GLN A 220 12.77 40.77 0.98
N PRO A 221 12.40 39.47 0.95
CA PRO A 221 11.29 38.98 0.15
C PRO A 221 9.98 39.72 0.50
N PRO A 222 9.15 40.08 -0.51
CA PRO A 222 7.95 40.89 -0.31
C PRO A 222 6.92 40.23 0.64
N GLN A 223 6.87 38.90 0.65
CA GLN A 223 5.99 38.12 1.52
C GLN A 223 6.33 38.29 3.01
N LEU A 224 7.63 38.29 3.35
CA LEU A 224 8.07 38.49 4.73
C LEU A 224 7.79 39.90 5.22
N ARG A 225 7.88 40.89 4.32
CA ARG A 225 7.54 42.28 4.62
C ARG A 225 6.05 42.46 4.89
N LEU A 226 5.19 41.90 4.03
CA LEU A 226 3.74 41.90 4.26
C LEU A 226 3.38 41.24 5.60
N LEU A 227 4.03 40.11 5.92
CA LEU A 227 3.80 39.40 7.17
C LEU A 227 4.28 40.21 8.38
N ALA A 228 5.43 40.89 8.27
CA ALA A 228 5.93 41.79 9.31
C ALA A 228 4.98 42.97 9.56
N GLU A 229 4.46 43.59 8.51
CA GLU A 229 3.45 44.65 8.59
C GLU A 229 2.15 44.14 9.20
N LEU A 230 1.66 42.95 8.80
CA LEU A 230 0.47 42.35 9.42
C LEU A 230 0.68 42.09 10.91
N ARG A 231 1.84 41.54 11.33
CA ARG A 231 2.16 41.36 12.75
C ARG A 231 2.27 42.69 13.49
N GLN A 232 2.81 43.71 12.84
CA GLN A 232 2.90 45.05 13.41
C GLN A 232 1.49 45.64 13.61
N LEU A 233 0.61 45.52 12.62
CA LEU A 233 -0.80 45.93 12.70
C LEU A 233 -1.57 45.12 13.74
N GLU A 234 -1.33 43.82 13.85
CA GLU A 234 -1.94 42.98 14.89
C GLU A 234 -1.47 43.37 16.29
N ARG A 235 -0.20 43.70 16.46
CA ARG A 235 0.35 44.20 17.74
C ARG A 235 -0.23 45.55 18.12
N THR A 236 -0.41 46.47 17.17
CA THR A 236 -1.02 47.78 17.45
C THR A 236 -2.53 47.69 17.63
N ARG A 237 -3.19 46.69 17.03
CA ARG A 237 -4.64 46.50 17.10
C ARG A 237 -5.11 45.54 18.19
N ARG A 238 -4.23 44.72 18.78
CA ARG A 238 -4.52 44.10 20.09
C ARG A 238 -4.45 45.24 21.12
N PRO A 239 -5.59 45.80 21.58
CA PRO A 239 -5.55 46.58 22.81
C PRO A 239 -4.95 45.67 23.89
N ASP A 240 -4.16 46.25 24.77
CA ASP A 240 -3.47 45.62 25.88
C ASP A 240 -4.50 45.01 26.87
N ARG A 241 -5.14 43.93 26.44
CA ARG A 241 -6.29 43.31 27.10
C ARG A 241 -5.83 42.50 28.32
N ASP A 242 -4.52 42.29 28.45
CA ASP A 242 -3.89 41.63 29.59
C ASP A 242 -3.65 42.58 30.78
N VAL A 243 -3.88 43.89 30.65
CA VAL A 243 -3.78 44.83 31.78
C VAL A 243 -5.01 44.77 32.72
N LEU A 244 -6.10 44.10 32.33
CA LEU A 244 -7.37 44.10 33.08
C LEU A 244 -7.62 42.89 33.99
N GLN A 245 -6.68 41.95 34.10
CA GLN A 245 -6.74 40.88 35.11
C GLN A 245 -5.39 40.71 35.79
N GLN A 246 -4.89 41.79 36.36
CA GLN A 246 -3.78 41.73 37.31
C GLN A 246 -4.31 41.05 38.58
N VAL A 247 -4.27 39.72 38.60
CA VAL A 247 -4.56 38.93 39.81
C VAL A 247 -3.56 39.36 40.87
N ASP A 248 -4.08 39.82 42.00
CA ASP A 248 -3.24 40.26 43.11
C ASP A 248 -2.45 39.06 43.66
N VAL A 249 -1.14 39.05 43.42
CA VAL A 249 -0.20 38.01 43.90
C VAL A 249 0.55 38.46 45.15
N THR A 250 0.14 39.59 45.75
CA THR A 250 0.82 40.18 46.91
C THR A 250 0.87 39.20 48.08
N ASP A 251 -0.22 38.50 48.34
CA ASP A 251 -0.30 37.53 49.45
C ASP A 251 0.67 36.35 49.26
N HIS A 252 0.79 35.83 48.03
CA HIS A 252 1.74 34.75 47.72
C HIS A 252 3.20 35.21 47.88
N LEU A 253 3.51 36.44 47.47
CA LEU A 253 4.85 37.00 47.62
C LEU A 253 5.19 37.26 49.10
N VAL A 254 4.25 37.80 49.88
CA VAL A 254 4.42 38.01 51.32
C VAL A 254 4.67 36.69 52.04
N LEU A 255 3.89 35.65 51.68
CA LEU A 255 4.04 34.33 52.26
C LEU A 255 5.43 33.73 51.95
N LEU A 256 5.90 33.81 50.69
CA LEU A 256 7.25 33.40 50.33
C LEU A 256 8.32 34.14 51.16
N LEU A 257 8.22 35.47 51.23
CA LEU A 257 9.22 36.28 51.91
C LEU A 257 9.25 36.04 53.42
N SER A 258 8.11 35.69 54.03
CA SER A 258 8.02 35.36 55.46
C SER A 258 8.73 34.06 55.83
N GLN A 259 8.82 33.12 54.89
CA GLN A 259 9.52 31.83 55.06
C GLN A 259 10.89 31.82 54.40
N TRP A 260 11.35 32.96 53.88
CA TRP A 260 12.66 33.06 53.28
C TRP A 260 13.73 32.92 54.38
N PRO A 261 14.82 32.15 54.18
CA PRO A 261 15.86 32.02 55.17
C PRO A 261 16.52 33.38 55.41
N VAL A 262 16.09 34.05 56.48
CA VAL A 262 16.73 35.28 56.95
C VAL A 262 18.06 34.87 57.56
N LYS A 263 19.13 35.61 57.24
CA LYS A 263 20.42 35.45 57.94
C LYS A 263 20.15 35.60 59.44
N SER A 264 20.04 34.49 60.16
CA SER A 264 20.03 34.53 61.61
C SER A 264 21.36 35.13 62.01
N THR A 265 21.33 36.32 62.59
CA THR A 265 22.55 36.91 63.16
C THR A 265 23.12 35.89 64.14
N PRO A 266 24.41 35.52 64.03
CA PRO A 266 25.02 34.57 64.93
C PRO A 266 24.93 35.15 66.33
N THR A 267 23.96 34.67 67.11
CA THR A 267 23.72 35.15 68.46
C THR A 267 24.71 34.37 69.30
N GLY A 268 25.80 35.02 69.69
CA GLY A 268 27.03 34.43 70.23
C GLY A 268 26.78 33.26 71.20
N GLY A 269 26.85 32.06 70.65
CA GLY A 269 26.75 30.78 71.33
C GLY A 269 27.65 29.82 70.55
N GLN A 270 28.88 29.71 71.01
CA GLN A 270 29.94 28.93 70.40
C GLN A 270 29.62 27.45 70.65
N ASP A 271 28.94 26.81 69.69
CA ASP A 271 29.08 25.38 69.33
C ASP A 271 27.97 24.88 68.37
N ASP A 272 26.96 25.67 68.02
CA ASP A 272 26.01 25.28 66.96
C ASP A 272 26.57 25.62 65.57
N GLN A 273 27.17 24.60 64.94
CA GLN A 273 27.66 24.62 63.57
C GLN A 273 26.53 24.47 62.53
N ASP A 274 25.29 24.79 62.92
CA ASP A 274 24.15 24.90 62.01
C ASP A 274 24.39 26.09 61.08
N SER A 275 24.87 25.72 59.90
CA SER A 275 25.55 26.59 58.96
C SER A 275 24.59 27.63 58.40
N LEU A 276 24.93 28.90 58.56
CA LEU A 276 24.23 30.03 57.93
C LEU A 276 24.07 29.77 56.42
N LEU A 277 22.83 29.74 55.94
CA LEU A 277 22.54 29.53 54.53
C LEU A 277 22.78 30.85 53.76
N PHE A 278 23.86 30.93 53.00
CA PHE A 278 24.16 32.09 52.15
C PHE A 278 23.47 31.93 50.79
N VAL A 279 22.30 32.56 50.64
CA VAL A 279 21.54 32.55 49.37
C VAL A 279 21.61 33.92 48.72
N LYS A 280 22.01 33.97 47.44
CA LYS A 280 21.96 35.17 46.62
C LYS A 280 20.86 35.03 45.57
N THR A 281 19.71 35.65 45.81
CA THR A 281 18.55 35.59 44.92
C THR A 281 18.78 36.43 43.66
N GLU A 282 18.63 35.82 42.48
CA GLU A 282 18.73 36.48 41.18
C GLU A 282 17.38 37.07 40.75
N GLY A 283 16.30 36.32 40.98
CA GLY A 283 14.95 36.76 40.64
C GLY A 283 13.88 35.84 41.21
N VAL A 284 12.74 36.43 41.51
CA VAL A 284 11.52 35.73 41.94
C VAL A 284 10.41 36.15 41.00
N SER A 285 9.78 35.20 40.32
CA SER A 285 8.57 35.44 39.53
C SER A 285 7.41 34.70 40.18
N VAL A 286 6.37 35.43 40.54
CA VAL A 286 5.16 34.88 41.15
C VAL A 286 4.00 35.07 40.19
N THR A 287 3.36 33.96 39.82
CA THR A 287 2.04 33.95 39.18
C THR A 287 1.03 33.31 40.15
N PRO A 288 -0.28 33.37 39.87
CA PRO A 288 -1.28 32.72 40.72
C PRO A 288 -1.06 31.21 40.89
N GLU A 289 -0.51 30.55 39.89
CA GLU A 289 -0.33 29.09 39.87
C GLU A 289 1.11 28.64 40.08
N VAL A 290 2.10 29.48 39.74
CA VAL A 290 3.51 29.09 39.69
C VAL A 290 4.39 30.18 40.29
N MET A 291 5.27 29.76 41.19
CA MET A 291 6.33 30.59 41.73
C MET A 291 7.67 30.01 41.31
N THR A 292 8.48 30.82 40.64
CA THR A 292 9.83 30.42 40.22
C THR A 292 10.84 31.31 40.91
N ILE A 293 11.82 30.68 41.56
CA ILE A 293 12.87 31.33 42.31
C ILE A 293 14.21 30.90 41.70
N ASN A 294 14.98 31.89 41.29
CA ASN A 294 16.34 31.69 40.79
C ASN A 294 17.32 32.21 41.86
N ALA A 295 18.21 31.35 42.34
CA ALA A 295 19.17 31.71 43.37
C ALA A 295 20.54 31.07 43.13
N HIS A 296 21.58 31.76 43.60
CA HIS A 296 22.96 31.32 43.63
C HIS A 296 23.33 30.85 45.03
N LEU A 297 23.89 29.64 45.11
CA LEU A 297 24.27 28.94 46.34
C LEU A 297 25.73 28.45 46.23
N PRO A 298 26.46 28.34 47.36
CA PRO A 298 27.86 27.93 47.33
C PRO A 298 28.04 26.41 47.18
N SER A 299 27.04 25.60 47.58
CA SER A 299 27.09 24.14 47.47
C SER A 299 25.74 23.53 47.07
N ALA A 300 25.76 22.31 46.52
CA ALA A 300 24.54 21.56 46.18
C ALA A 300 23.75 21.18 47.44
N SER A 301 24.45 20.89 48.55
CA SER A 301 23.83 20.67 49.85
C SER A 301 23.07 21.89 50.36
N ASP A 302 23.49 23.11 50.02
CA ASP A 302 22.72 24.32 50.38
C ASP A 302 21.46 24.46 49.53
N ALA A 303 21.47 23.99 48.28
CA ALA A 303 20.26 23.95 47.44
C ALA A 303 19.23 22.97 48.01
N GLU A 304 19.68 21.81 48.50
CA GLU A 304 18.82 20.84 49.19
C GLU A 304 18.27 21.43 50.49
N ARG A 305 19.10 22.09 51.30
CA ARG A 305 18.67 22.79 52.53
C ARG A 305 17.65 23.90 52.23
N LEU A 306 17.87 24.69 51.18
CA LEU A 306 16.92 25.72 50.73
C LEU A 306 15.58 25.09 50.31
N SER A 307 15.62 23.98 49.56
CA SER A 307 14.40 23.28 49.15
C SER A 307 13.66 22.66 50.34
N ALA A 308 14.37 22.10 51.32
CA ALA A 308 13.79 21.60 52.56
C ALA A 308 13.16 22.72 53.40
N HIS A 309 13.78 23.91 53.44
CA HIS A 309 13.26 25.07 54.17
C HIS A 309 11.99 25.66 53.56
N LEU A 310 11.83 25.58 52.23
CA LEU A 310 10.65 26.10 51.51
C LEU A 310 9.52 25.08 51.36
N ARG A 311 9.75 23.81 51.71
CA ARG A 311 8.72 22.75 51.71
C ARG A 311 7.50 23.03 52.63
N PRO A 312 7.60 23.74 53.77
CA PRO A 312 6.46 24.02 54.66
C PRO A 312 5.48 25.10 54.16
N ILE A 313 5.73 25.72 53.00
CA ILE A 313 4.84 26.73 52.41
C ILE A 313 3.49 26.05 52.11
N ARG A 314 2.48 26.33 52.94
CA ARG A 314 1.13 25.77 52.80
C ARG A 314 0.59 26.08 51.40
N GLU A 315 -0.09 25.11 50.80
CA GLU A 315 -0.72 25.20 49.47
C GLU A 315 0.25 25.23 48.27
N TRP A 316 1.56 25.15 48.50
CA TRP A 316 2.55 25.13 47.42
C TRP A 316 3.33 23.83 47.41
N ASN A 317 3.26 23.12 46.29
CA ASN A 317 4.06 21.92 46.04
C ASN A 317 5.37 22.32 45.39
N LEU A 318 6.48 22.06 46.09
CA LEU A 318 7.82 22.28 45.55
C LEU A 318 8.21 21.14 44.61
N ALA A 319 8.42 21.45 43.33
CA ALA A 319 9.01 20.52 42.37
C ALA A 319 10.49 20.26 42.69
N GLN A 320 11.05 19.17 42.18
CA GLN A 320 12.47 18.86 42.38
C GLN A 320 13.35 20.03 41.91
N PRO A 321 14.30 20.50 42.74
CA PRO A 321 15.16 21.63 42.40
C PRO A 321 16.01 21.31 41.17
N THR A 322 16.01 22.20 40.18
CA THR A 322 16.92 22.09 39.04
C THR A 322 18.21 22.82 39.36
N VAL A 323 19.29 22.06 39.51
CA VAL A 323 20.60 22.58 39.94
C VAL A 323 21.55 22.59 38.74
N THR A 324 22.09 23.76 38.40
CA THR A 324 23.07 23.93 37.32
C THR A 324 24.37 24.51 37.88
N ILE A 325 25.49 23.85 37.61
CA ILE A 325 26.82 24.30 38.06
C ILE A 325 27.31 25.40 37.09
N ALA A 326 27.55 26.61 37.59
CA ALA A 326 28.03 27.74 36.80
C ALA A 326 29.34 28.29 37.40
N ARG A 327 30.47 27.88 36.82
CA ARG A 327 31.84 28.25 37.24
C ARG A 327 32.18 27.85 38.68
N GLU A 328 31.93 28.75 39.63
CA GLU A 328 32.26 28.66 41.05
C GLU A 328 31.02 28.76 41.95
N GLU A 329 29.83 28.93 41.36
CA GLU A 329 28.56 29.01 42.07
C GLU A 329 27.56 28.00 41.50
N ILE A 330 26.64 27.56 42.35
CA ILE A 330 25.56 26.68 41.96
C ILE A 330 24.29 27.49 41.78
N ARG A 331 23.73 27.47 40.57
CA ARG A 331 22.44 28.11 40.26
C ARG A 331 21.34 27.10 40.51
N ALA A 332 20.48 27.38 41.48
CA ALA A 332 19.28 26.60 41.74
C ALA A 332 18.05 27.33 41.17
N THR A 333 17.26 26.60 40.38
CA THR A 333 15.91 27.00 39.98
C THR A 333 14.92 26.16 40.78
N LEU A 334 14.16 26.84 41.64
CA LEU A 334 13.11 26.24 42.46
C LEU A 334 11.77 26.63 41.85
N ARG A 335 10.93 25.64 41.59
CA ARG A 335 9.59 25.86 41.06
C ARG A 335 8.57 25.33 42.05
N LEU A 336 7.73 26.21 42.55
CA LEU A 336 6.58 25.86 43.36
C LEU A 336 5.34 25.97 42.49
N THR A 337 4.46 24.99 42.60
CA THR A 337 3.15 24.98 41.95
C THR A 337 2.08 25.01 43.01
N HIS A 338 1.13 25.93 42.90
CA HIS A 338 -0.01 26.00 43.81
C HIS A 338 -0.82 24.71 43.66
N ALA A 339 -1.06 24.02 44.77
CA ALA A 339 -1.93 22.86 44.78
C ALA A 339 -3.37 23.38 44.62
N PRO A 340 -4.08 23.03 43.54
CA PRO A 340 -5.46 23.48 43.39
C PRO A 340 -6.25 23.01 44.62
N ALA A 341 -6.96 23.94 45.26
CA ALA A 341 -7.69 23.69 46.51
C ALA A 341 -8.66 22.50 46.42
N ASP A 342 -9.09 22.14 45.21
CA ASP A 342 -10.02 21.03 44.93
C ASP A 342 -9.36 19.63 44.93
N ALA A 343 -8.02 19.52 44.94
CA ALA A 343 -7.37 18.20 44.90
C ALA A 343 -7.22 17.51 46.27
N ALA A 344 -7.60 18.18 47.36
CA ALA A 344 -7.39 17.68 48.73
C ALA A 344 -8.60 16.92 49.33
N SER A 345 -9.76 16.86 48.67
CA SER A 345 -10.93 16.14 49.22
C SER A 345 -11.10 14.69 48.78
N ASP A 346 -10.35 14.23 47.77
CA ASP A 346 -10.69 12.97 47.07
C ASP A 346 -9.75 11.78 47.40
N ASN A 347 -8.82 11.91 48.35
CA ASN A 347 -7.85 10.85 48.66
C ASN A 347 -8.06 10.16 50.03
N GLU A 348 -9.25 10.25 50.62
CA GLU A 348 -9.60 9.64 51.92
C GLU A 348 -10.52 8.41 51.81
N THR A 349 -10.56 7.72 50.67
CA THR A 349 -11.36 6.47 50.54
C THR A 349 -10.57 5.39 49.80
N ASP A 350 -10.60 4.18 50.35
CA ASP A 350 -10.10 2.90 49.80
C ASP A 350 -8.70 2.43 50.26
N GLU A 351 -8.49 2.35 51.58
CA GLU A 351 -7.75 1.23 52.18
C GLU A 351 -8.76 0.35 52.95
N GLU A 352 -9.72 -0.25 52.22
CA GLU A 352 -10.49 -1.38 52.74
C GLU A 352 -9.73 -2.68 52.43
N THR A 353 -9.56 -3.43 53.51
CA THR A 353 -8.67 -4.55 53.72
C THR A 353 -9.20 -5.78 52.99
N ASP A 354 -8.51 -6.27 51.95
CA ASP A 354 -8.80 -7.60 51.39
C ASP A 354 -7.75 -8.60 51.91
N GLU A 355 -8.02 -9.03 53.15
CA GLU A 355 -7.44 -10.21 53.78
C GLU A 355 -8.03 -11.46 53.10
N LYS A 356 -7.27 -12.10 52.20
CA LYS A 356 -7.61 -13.46 51.75
C LYS A 356 -6.43 -14.42 51.78
N THR A 357 -6.53 -15.25 52.81
CA THR A 357 -5.89 -16.51 53.19
C THR A 357 -5.35 -17.39 52.04
N PRO A 358 -4.21 -18.08 52.24
CA PRO A 358 -3.72 -19.11 51.34
C PRO A 358 -4.44 -20.45 51.62
N GLU A 359 -4.95 -21.12 50.59
CA GLU A 359 -5.45 -22.49 50.68
C GLU A 359 -4.61 -23.40 49.77
N GLU A 360 -4.03 -24.42 50.39
CA GLU A 360 -3.30 -25.54 49.81
C GLU A 360 -4.21 -26.38 48.89
N ALA A 361 -3.63 -27.00 47.84
CA ALA A 361 -3.50 -28.47 47.74
C ALA A 361 -3.40 -28.98 46.28
N SER A 362 -2.44 -29.91 46.12
CA SER A 362 -2.27 -30.96 45.09
C SER A 362 -1.71 -30.60 43.72
#